data_AF-A0A934B000-F1
#
_entry.id   AF-A0A934B000-F1
#
_cell.length_a   1.000
_cell.length_b   1.000
_cell.length_c   1.000
_cell.angle_alpha   90.00
_cell.angle_beta   90.00
_cell.angle_gamma   90.00
#
_symmetry.space_group_name_H-M   'P 1'
#
loop_
_entity.id
_entity.type
_entity.pdbx_description
1 polymer ?
#
loop_
_entity_poly.entity_id
_entity_poly.type
_entity_poly.pdbx_seq_one_letter_code
_entity_poly.pdbx_strand_id
1 'polypeptide(L)' 'MEFFNVPCPGRGEVWIDKSYQGPNVRHDRLFVFQCGEGMHNISMQCLIGKQCQIPIQQISITDTDPIGPLEVPFTCAP' A
#
# COMPACT_ATOMS: atom_id res chain seq x y z
N MET A 1 -14.93 4.10 -7.31
CA MET A 1 -13.87 4.75 -6.50
C MET A 1 -13.45 3.67 -5.57
N GLU A 2 -12.17 3.34 -5.59
CA GLU A 2 -11.68 2.10 -5.03
C GLU A 2 -10.79 2.36 -3.81
N PHE A 3 -10.65 1.33 -2.99
CA PHE A 3 -10.00 1.38 -1.70
C PHE A 3 -9.06 0.20 -1.54
N PHE A 4 -7.87 0.48 -1.01
CA PHE A 4 -6.90 -0.56 -0.69
C PHE A 4 -6.12 -0.17 0.56
N ASN A 5 -5.48 -1.16 1.18
CA ASN A 5 -4.54 -0.94 2.27
C ASN A 5 -3.23 -1.71 1.98
N VAL A 6 -2.19 -1.37 2.73
CA VAL A 6 -0.85 -1.95 2.55
C VAL A 6 -0.41 -2.60 3.86
N PRO A 7 -0.86 -3.85 4.15
CA PRO A 7 -0.43 -4.56 5.33
C PRO A 7 1.05 -4.91 5.18
N CYS A 8 1.83 -4.48 6.17
CA CYS A 8 3.25 -4.79 6.27
C CYS A 8 3.63 -4.87 7.75
N PRO A 9 4.42 -5.88 8.18
CA PRO A 9 4.95 -5.93 9.55
C PRO A 9 5.82 -4.72 9.92
N GLY A 10 6.35 -4.04 8.90
CA GLY A 10 7.11 -2.79 9.05
C GLY A 10 6.27 -1.56 8.73
N ARG A 11 6.89 -0.40 8.99
CA ARG A 11 6.39 0.90 8.56
C ARG A 11 7.12 1.32 7.29
N GLY A 12 6.38 1.94 6.38
CA GLY A 12 6.93 2.48 5.15
C GLY A 12 5.96 3.44 4.50
N GLU A 13 6.44 4.05 3.45
CA GLU A 13 5.72 5.00 2.64
C GLU A 13 5.10 4.26 1.44
N VAL A 14 3.95 4.73 0.98
CA VAL A 14 3.17 4.10 -0.10
C VAL A 14 3.05 5.07 -1.27
N TRP A 15 3.26 4.54 -2.47
CA TRP A 15 3.04 5.23 -3.72
C TRP A 15 2.09 4.42 -4.61
N ILE A 16 1.25 5.13 -5.36
CA ILE A 16 0.39 4.59 -6.41
C ILE A 16 0.79 5.27 -7.71
N ASP A 17 1.15 4.52 -8.74
CA ASP A 17 1.55 5.05 -10.05
C ASP A 17 2.58 6.17 -9.95
N LYS A 18 3.56 5.97 -9.04
CA LYS A 18 4.65 6.92 -8.70
C LYS A 18 4.20 8.18 -7.94
N SER A 19 2.92 8.30 -7.59
CA SER A 19 2.37 9.37 -6.76
C SER A 19 2.37 8.99 -5.28
N TYR A 20 3.02 9.81 -4.45
CA TYR A 20 3.09 9.61 -3.00
C TYR A 20 1.73 9.74 -2.33
N GLN A 21 1.38 8.78 -1.48
CA GLN A 21 0.10 8.76 -0.75
C GLN A 21 0.25 8.96 0.76
N GLY A 22 1.42 8.63 1.32
CA GLY A 22 1.66 8.68 2.76
C GLY A 22 2.11 7.34 3.34
N PRO A 23 2.15 7.21 4.69
CA PRO A 23 2.58 6.00 5.35
C PRO A 23 1.52 4.90 5.32
N ASN A 24 1.94 3.63 5.27
CA ASN A 24 1.05 2.47 5.31
C ASN A 24 0.30 2.32 6.65
N VAL A 25 0.86 2.87 7.74
CA VAL A 25 0.31 2.85 9.09
C VAL A 25 0.29 4.25 9.69
N ARG A 26 -0.82 4.65 10.30
CA ARG A 26 -0.96 5.91 11.05
C ARG A 26 -1.59 5.63 12.42
N HIS A 27 -0.92 6.07 13.50
CA HIS A 27 -1.33 5.80 14.89
C HIS A 27 -1.63 4.30 15.14
N ASP A 28 -0.74 3.42 14.65
CA ASP A 28 -0.83 1.96 14.76
C ASP A 28 -2.06 1.31 14.09
N ARG A 29 -2.73 2.03 13.19
CA ARG A 29 -3.77 1.50 12.32
C ARG A 29 -3.33 1.50 10.87
N LEU A 30 -3.70 0.45 10.14
CA LEU A 30 -3.51 0.41 8.69
C LEU A 30 -4.29 1.56 8.06
N PHE A 31 -3.61 2.30 7.19
CA PHE A 31 -4.23 3.38 6.45
C PHE A 31 -4.94 2.81 5.22
N VAL A 32 -6.14 3.33 4.94
CA VAL A 32 -6.91 2.99 3.75
C VAL A 32 -6.72 4.12 2.74
N PHE A 33 -6.20 3.75 1.57
CA PHE A 33 -5.95 4.63 0.46
C PHE A 33 -7.13 4.61 -0.52
N GLN A 34 -7.29 5.71 -1.27
CA GLN A 34 -8.31 5.85 -2.30
C GLN A 34 -7.66 5.93 -3.68
N CYS A 35 -8.22 5.26 -4.67
CA CYS A 35 -7.76 5.32 -6.05
C CYS A 35 -8.91 5.24 -7.06
N GLY A 36 -8.56 5.40 -8.34
CA GLY A 36 -9.45 5.06 -9.44
C GLY A 36 -9.67 3.55 -9.51
N GLU A 37 -10.67 3.15 -10.29
CA GLU A 37 -10.83 1.75 -10.67
C GLU A 37 -9.81 1.40 -11.76
N GLY A 38 -9.19 0.22 -11.66
CA GLY A 38 -8.36 -0.33 -12.71
C GLY A 38 -7.00 -0.85 -12.24
N MET A 39 -6.03 -0.87 -13.17
CA MET A 39 -4.69 -1.38 -12.92
C MET A 39 -3.80 -0.29 -12.34
N HIS A 40 -3.18 -0.58 -11.19
CA HIS A 40 -2.28 0.34 -10.50
C HIS A 40 -0.93 -0.32 -10.19
N ASN A 41 0.13 0.49 -10.22
CA ASN A 41 1.41 0.09 -9.67
C ASN A 41 1.52 0.63 -8.25
N ILE A 42 1.44 -0.28 -7.27
CA ILE A 42 1.64 0.06 -5.87
C ILE A 42 3.09 -0.25 -5.52
N SER A 43 3.75 0.68 -4.85
CA SER A 43 5.09 0.47 -4.31
C SER A 43 5.19 0.94 -2.88
N MET A 44 6.02 0.26 -2.11
CA MET A 44 6.30 0.60 -0.72
C MET A 44 7.79 0.79 -0.48
N GLN A 45 8.16 1.89 0.16
CA GLN A 45 9.52 2.15 0.63
C GLN A 45 9.54 1.99 2.14
N CYS A 46 10.27 0.98 2.60
CA CYS A 46 10.42 0.72 4.03
C CYS A 46 11.23 1.83 4.71
N LEU A 47 10.88 2.15 5.97
CA LEU A 47 11.67 3.08 6.78
C LEU A 47 13.03 2.46 7.16
N ILE A 48 14.00 3.35 7.42
CA ILE A 48 15.43 3.16 7.73
C ILE A 48 15.84 1.72 8.12
N GLY A 49 16.80 1.17 7.36
CA GLY A 49 17.47 -0.10 7.66
C GLY A 49 16.68 -1.35 7.29
N LYS A 50 15.60 -1.20 6.52
CA LYS A 50 14.81 -2.32 6.00
C LYS A 50 14.66 -2.19 4.49
N GLN A 51 14.66 -3.33 3.81
CA GLN A 51 14.36 -3.44 2.38
C GLN A 51 13.01 -4.09 2.18
N CYS A 52 12.29 -3.61 1.16
CA CYS A 52 11.05 -4.22 0.75
C CYS A 52 11.37 -5.44 -0.14
N GLN A 53 10.89 -6.63 0.23
CA GLN A 53 11.18 -7.84 -0.55
C GLN A 53 10.58 -7.77 -1.97
N ILE A 54 9.40 -7.17 -2.10
CA ILE A 54 8.74 -6.89 -3.36
C ILE A 54 8.55 -5.38 -3.43
N PRO A 55 9.38 -4.63 -4.19
CA PRO A 55 9.35 -3.18 -4.13
C PRO A 55 8.14 -2.58 -4.84
N ILE A 56 7.60 -3.25 -5.86
CA ILE A 56 6.48 -2.80 -6.68
C ILE A 56 5.57 -4.00 -6.98
N GLN A 57 4.26 -3.82 -6.85
CA GLN A 57 3.24 -4.77 -7.22
C GLN A 57 2.25 -4.10 -8.17
N GLN A 58 2.01 -4.74 -9.31
CA GLN A 58 0.99 -4.32 -10.24
C GLN A 58 -0.29 -5.10 -9.93
N ILE A 59 -1.35 -4.40 -9.54
CA ILE A 59 -2.61 -5.03 -9.09
C ILE A 59 -3.82 -4.34 -9.71
N SER A 60 -4.86 -5.14 -9.96
CA SER A 60 -6.18 -4.65 -10.35
C SER A 60 -6.98 -4.33 -9.10
N ILE A 61 -7.44 -3.10 -8.97
CA ILE A 61 -8.29 -2.65 -7.87
C ILE A 61 -9.66 -2.32 -8.47
N THR A 62 -10.63 -3.18 -8.18
CA THR A 62 -12.01 -3.10 -8.68
C THR A 62 -12.95 -3.68 -7.62
N ASP A 63 -14.18 -3.20 -7.56
CA ASP A 63 -15.23 -3.70 -6.66
C ASP A 63 -14.86 -3.69 -5.16
N THR A 64 -14.22 -2.60 -4.71
CA THR A 64 -13.77 -2.41 -3.33
C THR A 64 -14.51 -1.28 -2.63
N ASP A 65 -14.52 -1.29 -1.29
CA ASP A 65 -15.17 -0.26 -0.49
C ASP A 65 -14.33 0.11 0.75
N PRO A 66 -14.66 1.21 1.48
CA PRO A 66 -13.86 1.65 2.62
C PRO A 66 -13.81 0.67 3.81
N ILE A 67 -14.79 -0.24 3.91
CA ILE A 67 -14.92 -1.24 4.97
C ILE A 67 -14.19 -2.53 4.55
N GLY A 68 -14.28 -2.89 3.27
CA GLY A 68 -13.57 -3.99 2.62
C GLY A 68 -12.55 -3.50 1.59
N PRO A 69 -11.48 -2.80 1.99
CA PRO A 69 -10.42 -2.40 1.06
C PRO A 69 -9.63 -3.64 0.59
N LEU A 70 -9.12 -3.59 -0.64
CA LEU A 70 -8.21 -4.62 -1.12
C LEU A 70 -6.90 -4.63 -0.32
N GLU A 71 -6.46 -5.80 0.11
CA GLU A 71 -5.17 -5.93 0.81
C GLU A 71 -4.04 -6.13 -0.19
N VAL A 72 -3.05 -5.24 -0.16
CA VAL A 72 -1.86 -5.31 -1.01
C VAL A 72 -0.64 -5.53 -0.11
N PRO A 73 -0.31 -6.79 0.24
CA PRO A 73 0.66 -7.10 1.28
C PRO A 73 2.09 -6.81 0.84
N PHE A 74 2.86 -6.17 1.70
CA PHE A 74 4.29 -5.94 1.52
C PHE A 74 5.07 -6.44 2.73
N THR A 75 6.36 -6.74 2.54
CA THR A 75 7.23 -7.22 3.62
C THR A 75 8.49 -6.39 3.68
N CYS A 76 8.65 -5.64 4.77
CA CYS A 76 9.89 -4.95 5.11
C CYS A 76 10.78 -5.87 5.96
N ALA A 77 11.86 -6.38 5.37
CA ALA A 77 12.86 -7.22 6.03
C ALA A 77 14.16 -6.43 6.30
N PRO A 78 14.98 -6.81 7.30
CA PRO A 78 16.32 -6.26 7.50
C PRO A 78 17.24 -6.48 6.30
#